data_AF-A0A925A180-F1
#
_entry.id   AF-A0A925A180-F1
#
_cell.length_a   1.000
_cell.length_b   1.000
_cell.length_c   1.000
_cell.angle_alpha   90.00
_cell.angle_beta   90.00
_cell.angle_gamma   90.00
#
_symmetry.space_group_name_H-M   'P 1'
#
loop_
_entity.id
_entity.type
_entity.pdbx_description
1 polymer ?
#
loop_
_entity_poly.entity_id
_entity_poly.type
_entity_poly.pdbx_seq_one_letter_code
_entity_poly.pdbx_strand_id
1 'polypeptide(L)'
;MGLRKVARKLFLGLSRSLNIRDVDLELAVISREPRYKTGITNIFGKPFKYHDGLSFTATYKEIFQTHIYEFAQSNNSRTILDCGANMGLSVLYFAQNYPNHRIIAFEPDQVIFAILQENINTFGFSNVELYNKAVWDKEETLTFFTDKGMGGRVMNSYSGQQPSSIEATRLRDYINADVDFLKIDIEGAEDSVLRDCANLLSVVNNIFFEYHNDINSPQTLHELLQIVKEQGFHYYIKESYTRRRPFIDTELTCEAFDMAINVFCYKNTTSDQHSQHLV
;
A
#
# COMPACT_ATOMS: atom_id res chain seq x y z
N MET A 1 -22.48 31.70 20.43
CA MET A 1 -22.31 32.19 19.04
C MET A 1 -20.82 32.33 18.78
N GLY A 2 -20.03 31.34 18.37
CA GLY A 2 -20.30 30.20 17.50
C GLY A 2 -20.22 30.63 16.04
N LEU A 3 -19.01 30.72 15.46
CA LEU A 3 -18.76 30.36 14.06
C LEU A 3 -17.25 30.33 13.77
N ARG A 4 -16.70 29.10 13.73
CA ARG A 4 -15.46 28.77 13.02
C ARG A 4 -15.77 28.85 11.52
N LYS A 5 -15.05 29.69 10.77
CA LYS A 5 -14.97 29.66 9.31
C LYS A 5 -13.53 29.95 8.90
N VAL A 6 -12.73 28.90 8.78
CA VAL A 6 -11.46 28.98 8.03
C VAL A 6 -11.44 27.80 7.05
N ALA A 7 -11.48 28.20 5.77
CA ALA A 7 -10.97 27.52 4.58
C ALA A 7 -11.30 26.03 4.38
N ARG A 8 -12.46 25.76 3.76
CA ARG A 8 -12.67 24.58 2.91
C ARG A 8 -13.02 25.07 1.50
N LYS A 9 -12.00 25.45 0.72
CA LYS A 9 -12.18 25.83 -0.68
C LYS A 9 -10.84 25.78 -1.41
N LEU A 10 -10.56 24.67 -2.09
CA LEU A 10 -9.88 24.63 -3.39
C LEU A 10 -9.75 23.17 -3.86
N PHE A 11 -10.77 22.68 -4.55
CA PHE A 11 -10.66 21.63 -5.55
C PHE A 11 -11.86 21.78 -6.48
N LEU A 12 -11.70 22.61 -7.52
CA LEU A 12 -12.68 22.79 -8.59
C LEU A 12 -11.95 23.29 -9.84
N GLY A 13 -11.87 22.40 -10.83
CA GLY A 13 -11.30 22.60 -12.17
C GLY A 13 -10.15 21.62 -12.40
N LEU A 14 -10.14 20.70 -13.37
CA LEU A 14 -10.94 20.49 -14.57
C LEU A 14 -10.80 19.01 -14.99
N SER A 15 -11.89 18.31 -15.26
CA SER A 15 -12.21 17.62 -16.52
C SER A 15 -13.37 16.64 -16.27
N ARG A 16 -14.26 16.51 -17.27
CA ARG A 16 -15.55 15.80 -17.27
C ARG A 16 -15.68 14.72 -16.19
N SER A 17 -16.44 15.05 -15.13
CA SER A 17 -16.85 14.10 -14.11
C SER A 17 -17.68 13.00 -14.78
N LEU A 18 -17.11 11.79 -14.87
CA LEU A 18 -17.92 10.60 -14.66
C LEU A 18 -18.70 10.86 -13.36
N ASN A 19 -20.03 10.78 -13.44
CA ASN A 19 -20.85 10.90 -12.23
C ASN A 19 -20.34 9.82 -11.26
N ILE A 20 -20.32 10.04 -9.94
CA ILE A 20 -19.84 9.01 -8.99
C ILE A 20 -20.59 7.67 -9.23
N ARG A 21 -21.87 7.77 -9.65
CA ARG A 21 -22.70 6.65 -10.10
C ARG A 21 -22.15 5.88 -11.30
N ASP A 22 -21.48 6.55 -12.23
CA ASP A 22 -20.91 5.93 -13.43
C ASP A 22 -19.65 5.11 -13.07
N VAL A 23 -18.82 5.61 -12.14
CA VAL A 23 -17.63 4.88 -11.67
C VAL A 23 -18.04 3.63 -10.88
N ASP A 24 -19.01 3.74 -9.98
CA ASP A 24 -19.48 2.57 -9.21
C ASP A 24 -20.06 1.47 -10.12
N LEU A 25 -20.77 1.87 -11.20
CA LEU A 25 -21.27 0.94 -12.21
C LEU A 25 -20.14 0.29 -13.00
N GLU A 26 -19.13 1.06 -13.43
CA GLU A 26 -17.96 0.55 -14.13
C GLU A 26 -17.19 -0.45 -13.26
N LEU A 27 -16.95 -0.11 -11.98
CA LEU A 27 -16.33 -1.02 -11.02
C LEU A 27 -17.16 -2.30 -10.82
N ALA A 28 -18.48 -2.21 -10.77
CA ALA A 28 -19.36 -3.37 -10.64
C ALA A 28 -19.36 -4.28 -11.88
N VAL A 29 -19.07 -3.74 -13.06
CA VAL A 29 -18.89 -4.54 -14.29
C VAL A 29 -17.53 -5.22 -14.28
N ILE A 30 -16.46 -4.48 -13.99
CA ILE A 30 -15.09 -5.00 -13.96
C ILE A 30 -14.92 -6.09 -12.90
N SER A 31 -15.57 -5.95 -11.74
CA SER A 31 -15.47 -6.93 -10.64
C SER A 31 -16.09 -8.30 -10.97
N ARG A 32 -16.83 -8.40 -12.08
CA ARG A 32 -17.47 -9.63 -12.57
C ARG A 32 -16.70 -10.28 -13.72
N GLU A 33 -15.62 -9.67 -14.18
CA GLU A 33 -14.77 -10.28 -15.19
C GLU A 33 -14.08 -11.55 -14.66
N PRO A 34 -13.70 -12.49 -15.54
CA PRO A 34 -12.87 -13.62 -15.15
C PRO A 34 -11.59 -13.16 -14.45
N ARG A 35 -11.19 -13.88 -13.39
CA ARG A 35 -9.93 -13.62 -12.67
C ARG A 35 -8.72 -13.75 -13.59
N TYR A 36 -7.64 -13.05 -13.25
CA TYR A 36 -6.35 -13.08 -13.94
C TYR A 36 -6.43 -12.63 -15.40
N LYS A 37 -7.33 -11.69 -15.68
CA LYS A 37 -7.53 -11.11 -17.00
C LYS A 37 -7.16 -9.63 -16.98
N THR A 38 -6.21 -9.27 -17.84
CA THR A 38 -5.86 -7.87 -18.09
C THR A 38 -7.00 -7.13 -18.78
N GLY A 39 -7.27 -5.90 -18.35
CA GLY A 39 -8.23 -5.00 -18.97
C GLY A 39 -7.81 -3.54 -18.84
N ILE A 40 -8.60 -2.66 -19.44
CA ILE A 40 -8.39 -1.20 -19.41
C ILE A 40 -9.72 -0.54 -19.02
N THR A 41 -9.64 0.40 -18.08
CA THR A 41 -10.74 1.25 -17.61
C THR A 41 -10.32 2.71 -17.67
N ASN A 42 -11.22 3.65 -17.42
CA ASN A 42 -10.88 5.06 -17.30
C ASN A 42 -10.92 5.53 -15.85
N ILE A 43 -9.77 5.98 -15.34
CA ILE A 43 -9.64 6.58 -14.00
C ILE A 43 -9.25 8.03 -14.17
N PHE A 44 -10.01 8.94 -13.55
CA PHE A 44 -9.81 10.39 -13.64
C PHE A 44 -9.68 10.91 -15.09
N GLY A 45 -10.43 10.31 -16.02
CA GLY A 45 -10.45 10.69 -17.43
C GLY A 45 -9.24 10.23 -18.25
N LYS A 46 -8.42 9.32 -17.71
CA LYS A 46 -7.25 8.73 -18.38
C LYS A 46 -7.35 7.19 -18.37
N PRO A 47 -6.82 6.51 -19.39
CA PRO A 47 -6.81 5.05 -19.41
C PRO A 47 -5.95 4.52 -18.27
N PHE A 48 -6.43 3.47 -17.62
CA PHE A 48 -5.72 2.73 -16.57
C PHE A 48 -5.87 1.24 -16.83
N LYS A 49 -4.75 0.53 -16.85
CA LYS A 49 -4.68 -0.90 -17.12
C LYS A 49 -4.61 -1.68 -15.82
N TYR A 50 -5.46 -2.69 -15.67
CA TYR A 50 -5.45 -3.60 -14.53
C TYR A 50 -5.10 -5.01 -15.00
N HIS A 51 -4.51 -5.82 -14.12
CA HIS A 51 -4.18 -7.23 -14.42
C HIS A 51 -5.21 -8.23 -13.89
N ASP A 52 -6.02 -7.83 -12.90
CA ASP A 52 -7.17 -8.58 -12.37
C ASP A 52 -8.30 -7.61 -11.98
N GLY A 53 -9.49 -7.82 -12.53
CA GLY A 53 -10.62 -6.90 -12.35
C GLY A 53 -11.16 -6.86 -10.91
N LEU A 54 -11.18 -8.01 -10.22
CA LEU A 54 -11.66 -8.07 -8.83
C LEU A 54 -10.70 -7.34 -7.90
N SER A 55 -9.40 -7.65 -7.98
CA SER A 55 -8.35 -6.97 -7.20
C SER A 55 -8.35 -5.47 -7.50
N PHE A 56 -8.38 -5.07 -8.77
CA PHE A 56 -8.48 -3.65 -9.15
C PHE A 56 -9.65 -2.94 -8.46
N THR A 57 -10.85 -3.53 -8.51
CA THR A 57 -12.05 -2.88 -7.95
C THR A 57 -12.02 -2.81 -6.43
N ALA A 58 -11.48 -3.84 -5.75
CA ALA A 58 -11.34 -3.84 -4.29
C ALA A 58 -10.32 -2.77 -3.86
N THR A 59 -9.13 -2.79 -4.43
CA THR A 59 -8.05 -1.84 -4.14
C THR A 59 -8.46 -0.41 -4.50
N TYR A 60 -9.15 -0.18 -5.62
CA TYR A 60 -9.64 1.15 -5.98
C TYR A 60 -10.58 1.71 -4.92
N LYS A 61 -11.55 0.91 -4.44
CA LYS A 61 -12.49 1.33 -3.39
C LYS A 61 -11.75 1.64 -2.10
N GLU A 62 -10.84 0.77 -1.69
CA GLU A 62 -10.08 0.96 -0.48
C GLU A 62 -9.25 2.25 -0.53
N ILE A 63 -8.49 2.46 -1.60
CA ILE A 63 -7.59 3.59 -1.75
C ILE A 63 -8.35 4.91 -2.00
N PHE A 64 -9.27 4.94 -2.96
CA PHE A 64 -9.89 6.19 -3.42
C PHE A 64 -11.27 6.49 -2.83
N GLN A 65 -12.02 5.49 -2.35
CA GLN A 65 -13.31 5.74 -1.69
C GLN A 65 -13.18 5.78 -0.17
N THR A 66 -12.32 4.94 0.41
CA THR A 66 -12.09 4.95 1.88
C THR A 66 -10.91 5.80 2.32
N HIS A 67 -10.08 6.27 1.39
CA HIS A 67 -8.91 7.12 1.67
C HIS A 67 -7.96 6.48 2.70
N ILE A 68 -7.72 5.17 2.58
CA ILE A 68 -6.99 4.38 3.58
C ILE A 68 -5.56 4.90 3.84
N TYR A 69 -4.94 5.55 2.86
CA TYR A 69 -3.60 6.13 2.97
C TYR A 69 -3.58 7.65 3.18
N GLU A 70 -4.71 8.27 3.52
CA GLU A 70 -4.71 9.70 3.88
C GLU A 70 -4.00 9.91 5.23
N PHE A 71 -2.98 10.76 5.23
CA PHE A 71 -2.24 11.19 6.40
C PHE A 71 -2.01 12.71 6.41
N ALA A 72 -1.78 13.26 7.62
CA ALA A 72 -1.39 14.65 7.80
C ALA A 72 0.10 14.84 7.48
N GLN A 73 0.39 15.70 6.49
CA GLN A 73 1.75 15.94 6.01
C GLN A 73 2.64 16.56 7.09
N SER A 74 3.89 16.09 7.16
CA SER A 74 4.94 16.77 7.92
C SER A 74 5.48 17.98 7.15
N ASN A 75 5.92 19.01 7.86
CA ASN A 75 6.56 20.18 7.23
C ASN A 75 7.99 19.89 6.75
N ASN A 76 8.64 18.87 7.32
CA ASN A 76 10.08 18.63 7.17
C ASN A 76 10.43 17.30 6.48
N SER A 77 9.44 16.52 6.07
CA SER A 77 9.61 15.21 5.44
C SER A 77 8.81 15.20 4.14
N ARG A 78 9.45 14.82 3.04
CA ARG A 78 8.85 14.87 1.69
C ARG A 78 9.04 13.59 0.89
N THR A 79 9.37 12.47 1.51
CA THR A 79 9.48 11.19 0.81
C THR A 79 8.35 10.24 1.23
N ILE A 80 7.74 9.58 0.24
CA ILE A 80 6.81 8.47 0.41
C ILE A 80 7.49 7.22 -0.16
N LEU A 81 7.58 6.17 0.65
CA LEU A 81 8.04 4.86 0.22
C LEU A 81 6.83 3.94 0.04
N ASP A 82 6.67 3.39 -1.16
CA ASP A 82 5.60 2.47 -1.53
C ASP A 82 6.18 1.09 -1.86
N CYS A 83 6.22 0.21 -0.85
CA CYS A 83 6.68 -1.16 -1.01
C CYS A 83 5.47 -2.05 -1.38
N GLY A 84 5.52 -2.60 -2.60
CA GLY A 84 4.43 -3.35 -3.22
C GLY A 84 3.45 -2.44 -3.94
N ALA A 85 3.93 -1.77 -4.98
CA ALA A 85 3.16 -0.79 -5.74
C ALA A 85 2.10 -1.42 -6.65
N ASN A 86 2.23 -2.72 -6.96
CA ASN A 86 1.32 -3.47 -7.80
C ASN A 86 1.05 -2.72 -9.13
N MET A 87 -0.19 -2.63 -9.59
CA MET A 87 -0.59 -1.93 -10.82
C MET A 87 -0.58 -0.39 -10.69
N GLY A 88 -0.18 0.18 -9.55
CA GLY A 88 0.07 1.61 -9.39
C GLY A 88 -1.07 2.45 -8.82
N LEU A 89 -2.10 1.85 -8.21
CA LEU A 89 -3.20 2.62 -7.60
C LEU A 89 -2.73 3.44 -6.39
N SER A 90 -1.88 2.88 -5.53
CA SER A 90 -1.27 3.59 -4.39
C SER A 90 -0.36 4.72 -4.86
N VAL A 91 0.50 4.46 -5.85
CA VAL A 91 1.37 5.47 -6.45
C VAL A 91 0.57 6.61 -7.06
N LEU A 92 -0.50 6.31 -7.80
CA LEU A 92 -1.43 7.31 -8.34
C LEU A 92 -2.07 8.14 -7.22
N TYR A 93 -2.54 7.49 -6.16
CA TYR A 93 -3.12 8.17 -5.01
C TYR A 93 -2.13 9.12 -4.35
N PHE A 94 -0.91 8.66 -4.09
CA PHE A 94 0.12 9.49 -3.47
C PHE A 94 0.50 10.67 -4.35
N ALA A 95 0.72 10.45 -5.66
CA ALA A 95 1.13 11.51 -6.57
C ALA A 95 0.09 12.62 -6.73
N GLN A 96 -1.20 12.28 -6.66
CA GLN A 96 -2.29 13.27 -6.74
C GLN A 96 -2.49 14.06 -5.44
N ASN A 97 -2.44 13.39 -4.29
CA ASN A 97 -2.76 14.01 -3.00
C ASN A 97 -1.54 14.68 -2.33
N TYR A 98 -0.34 14.24 -2.68
CA TYR A 98 0.93 14.68 -2.11
C TYR A 98 1.92 15.13 -3.22
N PRO A 99 1.57 16.14 -4.05
CA PRO A 99 2.35 16.52 -5.22
C PRO A 99 3.73 17.12 -4.89
N ASN A 100 3.96 17.50 -3.64
CA ASN A 100 5.25 18.00 -3.15
C ASN A 100 6.14 16.90 -2.57
N HIS A 101 5.63 15.68 -2.47
CA HIS A 101 6.39 14.53 -1.99
C HIS A 101 7.04 13.80 -3.17
N ARG A 102 8.28 13.37 -2.98
CA ARG A 102 8.95 12.39 -3.82
C ARG A 102 8.41 11.00 -3.47
N ILE A 103 7.99 10.23 -4.46
CA ILE A 103 7.42 8.90 -4.29
C ILE A 103 8.40 7.88 -4.87
N ILE A 104 8.84 6.93 -4.05
CA ILE A 104 9.70 5.83 -4.46
C ILE A 104 8.89 4.55 -4.30
N ALA A 105 8.63 3.86 -5.42
CA ALA A 105 7.74 2.71 -5.45
C ALA A 105 8.44 1.47 -6.00
N PHE A 106 8.16 0.31 -5.39
CA PHE A 106 8.78 -0.97 -5.71
C PHE A 106 7.74 -2.01 -6.11
N GLU A 107 7.97 -2.69 -7.23
CA GLU A 107 7.17 -3.84 -7.67
C GLU A 107 8.08 -4.91 -8.29
N PRO A 108 8.20 -6.10 -7.70
CA PRO A 108 9.11 -7.15 -8.18
C PRO A 108 8.66 -7.85 -9.46
N ASP A 109 7.35 -8.06 -9.67
CA ASP A 109 6.88 -8.83 -10.81
C ASP A 109 7.06 -8.02 -12.10
N GLN A 110 7.84 -8.53 -13.05
CA GLN A 110 8.18 -7.82 -14.27
C GLN A 110 6.94 -7.48 -15.13
N VAL A 111 5.93 -8.33 -15.15
CA VAL A 111 4.69 -8.12 -15.92
C VAL A 111 3.83 -7.05 -15.25
N ILE A 112 3.69 -7.11 -13.93
CA ILE A 112 2.94 -6.11 -13.16
C ILE A 112 3.69 -4.76 -13.18
N PHE A 113 5.02 -4.76 -13.06
CA PHE A 113 5.85 -3.56 -13.16
C PHE A 113 5.70 -2.85 -14.51
N ALA A 114 5.57 -3.60 -15.62
CA ALA A 114 5.31 -2.99 -16.92
C ALA A 114 3.94 -2.28 -16.95
N ILE A 115 2.92 -2.85 -16.31
CA ILE A 115 1.59 -2.23 -16.17
C ILE A 115 1.67 -0.98 -15.27
N LEU A 116 2.37 -1.07 -14.13
CA LEU A 116 2.65 0.06 -13.25
C LEU A 116 3.27 1.23 -14.02
N GLN A 117 4.32 0.97 -14.78
CA GLN A 117 5.03 2.00 -15.54
C GLN A 117 4.14 2.62 -16.63
N GLU A 118 3.37 1.81 -17.38
CA GLU A 118 2.40 2.28 -18.38
C GLU A 118 1.34 3.21 -17.74
N ASN A 119 0.79 2.79 -16.59
CA ASN A 119 -0.20 3.56 -15.86
C ASN A 119 0.38 4.90 -15.38
N ILE A 120 1.51 4.90 -14.66
CA ILE A 120 2.09 6.14 -14.11
C ILE A 120 2.52 7.11 -15.22
N ASN A 121 3.08 6.60 -16.33
CA ASN A 121 3.43 7.42 -17.49
C ASN A 121 2.23 8.13 -18.11
N THR A 122 1.06 7.48 -18.13
CA THR A 122 -0.19 8.06 -18.63
C THR A 122 -0.61 9.31 -17.83
N PHE A 123 -0.31 9.33 -16.53
CA PHE A 123 -0.64 10.48 -15.68
C PHE A 123 0.37 11.63 -15.78
N GLY A 124 1.64 11.33 -16.09
CA GLY A 124 2.69 12.32 -16.35
C GLY A 124 3.24 12.97 -15.10
N PHE A 125 3.34 12.21 -13.99
CA PHE A 125 3.91 12.70 -12.74
C PHE A 125 5.44 12.81 -12.83
N SER A 126 6.00 13.91 -12.33
CA SER A 126 7.44 14.16 -12.29
C SER A 126 8.11 13.82 -10.95
N ASN A 127 7.31 13.47 -9.94
CA ASN A 127 7.74 13.22 -8.56
C ASN A 127 7.74 11.73 -8.20
N VAL A 128 7.71 10.83 -9.19
CA VAL A 128 7.60 9.37 -8.99
C VAL A 128 8.83 8.66 -9.56
N GLU A 129 9.42 7.78 -8.76
CA GLU A 129 10.46 6.84 -9.16
C GLU A 129 9.97 5.41 -8.96
N LEU A 130 10.16 4.57 -9.98
CA LEU A 130 9.69 3.19 -10.00
C LEU A 130 10.88 2.23 -10.11
N TYR A 131 10.95 1.24 -9.23
CA TYR A 131 12.00 0.23 -9.21
C TYR A 131 11.39 -1.18 -9.38
N ASN A 132 11.85 -1.92 -10.39
CA ASN A 132 11.45 -3.32 -10.58
C ASN A 132 12.28 -4.23 -9.67
N LYS A 133 12.00 -4.15 -8.36
CA LYS A 133 12.73 -4.88 -7.32
C LYS A 133 11.78 -5.35 -6.22
N ALA A 134 12.09 -6.48 -5.60
CA ALA A 134 11.49 -6.86 -4.32
C ALA A 134 12.08 -6.01 -3.20
N VAL A 135 11.24 -5.67 -2.22
CA VAL A 135 11.71 -5.08 -0.96
C VAL A 135 12.00 -6.21 0.02
N TRP A 136 13.20 -6.20 0.60
CA TRP A 136 13.71 -7.32 1.38
C TRP A 136 14.65 -6.87 2.51
N ASP A 137 15.19 -7.83 3.26
CA ASP A 137 16.11 -7.62 4.37
C ASP A 137 17.60 -7.57 3.95
N LYS A 138 17.89 -7.77 2.66
CA LYS A 138 19.22 -7.63 2.04
C LYS A 138 19.15 -7.39 0.53
N GLU A 139 20.23 -6.84 0.00
CA GLU A 139 20.49 -6.79 -1.44
C GLU A 139 20.90 -8.17 -1.93
N GLU A 140 20.03 -8.81 -2.73
CA GLU A 140 20.32 -10.12 -3.32
C GLU A 140 19.44 -10.40 -4.53
N THR A 141 19.70 -11.53 -5.18
CA THR A 141 18.80 -12.08 -6.19
C THR A 141 17.94 -13.16 -5.55
N LEU A 142 16.62 -13.03 -5.65
CA LEU A 142 15.66 -13.97 -5.08
C LEU A 142 15.03 -14.85 -6.16
N THR A 143 14.69 -16.07 -5.77
CA THR A 143 13.78 -16.92 -6.54
C THR A 143 12.34 -16.52 -6.19
N PHE A 144 11.60 -16.11 -7.21
CA PHE A 144 10.26 -15.54 -7.10
C PHE A 144 9.24 -16.36 -7.88
N PHE A 145 8.13 -16.65 -7.22
CA PHE A 145 7.05 -17.46 -7.76
C PHE A 145 5.84 -16.54 -8.02
N THR A 146 5.48 -16.38 -9.29
CA THR A 146 4.40 -15.49 -9.72
C THR A 146 3.06 -16.20 -9.68
N ASP A 147 2.05 -15.61 -9.06
CA ASP A 147 0.70 -16.18 -8.92
C ASP A 147 -0.26 -15.86 -10.09
N LYS A 148 0.27 -15.41 -11.23
CA LYS A 148 -0.50 -14.96 -12.41
C LYS A 148 -1.42 -13.74 -12.18
N GLY A 149 -1.22 -12.95 -11.12
CA GLY A 149 -1.80 -11.60 -11.05
C GLY A 149 -2.56 -11.23 -9.79
N MET A 150 -2.15 -11.65 -8.59
CA MET A 150 -2.47 -10.88 -7.38
C MET A 150 -1.21 -10.32 -6.71
N GLY A 151 -0.11 -11.05 -6.79
CA GLY A 151 1.21 -10.65 -6.32
C GLY A 151 2.14 -11.86 -6.35
N GLY A 152 3.41 -11.68 -6.72
CA GLY A 152 4.34 -12.79 -6.62
C GLY A 152 4.96 -12.89 -5.23
N ARG A 153 5.47 -14.08 -4.89
CA ARG A 153 6.00 -14.39 -3.57
C ARG A 153 7.42 -14.92 -3.63
N VAL A 154 8.15 -14.68 -2.56
CA VAL A 154 9.49 -15.22 -2.35
C VAL A 154 9.36 -16.63 -1.73
N MET A 155 10.08 -17.60 -2.30
CA MET A 155 10.39 -18.92 -1.71
C MET A 155 9.31 -20.00 -1.51
N ASN A 156 8.01 -19.78 -1.79
CA ASN A 156 7.01 -20.87 -1.72
C ASN A 156 6.59 -21.38 -3.12
N SER A 157 6.93 -22.63 -3.42
CA SER A 157 6.55 -23.30 -4.68
C SER A 157 5.08 -23.74 -4.66
N TYR A 158 4.28 -23.26 -5.61
CA TYR A 158 2.97 -23.83 -5.93
C TYR A 158 3.04 -24.68 -7.20
N SER A 159 2.12 -25.65 -7.31
CA SER A 159 2.01 -26.51 -8.49
C SER A 159 1.68 -25.69 -9.73
N GLY A 160 2.66 -25.55 -10.64
CA GLY A 160 2.47 -24.96 -11.97
C GLY A 160 2.97 -23.53 -12.16
N GLN A 161 3.66 -22.95 -11.18
CA GLN A 161 4.34 -21.65 -11.32
C GLN A 161 5.77 -21.83 -11.84
N GLN A 162 6.21 -20.94 -12.72
CA GLN A 162 7.60 -20.92 -13.19
C GLN A 162 8.40 -19.97 -12.28
N PRO A 163 9.48 -20.46 -11.64
CA PRO A 163 10.35 -19.59 -10.87
C PRO A 163 10.97 -18.54 -11.81
N SER A 164 10.90 -17.29 -11.39
CA SER A 164 11.63 -16.18 -12.00
C SER A 164 12.70 -15.69 -11.03
N SER A 165 13.74 -15.08 -11.57
CA SER A 165 14.80 -14.48 -10.77
C SER A 165 14.57 -12.97 -10.74
N ILE A 166 14.47 -12.40 -9.55
CA ILE A 166 14.25 -10.97 -9.36
C ILE A 166 15.37 -10.37 -8.51
N GLU A 167 15.64 -9.09 -8.72
CA GLU A 167 16.50 -8.33 -7.82
C GLU A 167 15.70 -7.90 -6.58
N ALA A 168 16.29 -8.07 -5.42
CA ALA A 168 15.79 -7.57 -4.16
C ALA A 168 16.67 -6.45 -3.65
N THR A 169 16.04 -5.44 -3.05
CA THR A 169 16.70 -4.29 -2.44
C THR A 169 16.39 -4.24 -0.96
N ARG A 170 17.34 -3.75 -0.17
CA ARG A 170 17.19 -3.71 1.29
C ARG A 170 16.43 -2.46 1.71
N LEU A 171 15.25 -2.62 2.33
CA LEU A 171 14.38 -1.46 2.66
C LEU A 171 15.09 -0.42 3.53
N ARG A 172 15.87 -0.88 4.50
CA ARG A 172 16.55 -0.01 5.47
C ARG A 172 17.38 1.09 4.81
N ASP A 173 17.90 0.85 3.60
CA ASP A 173 18.80 1.76 2.89
C ASP A 173 18.04 2.97 2.31
N TYR A 174 16.71 2.90 2.25
CA TYR A 174 15.82 3.99 1.84
C TYR A 174 15.22 4.74 3.02
N ILE A 175 15.27 4.18 4.25
CA ILE A 175 14.66 4.80 5.44
C ILE A 175 15.60 5.88 6.00
N ASN A 176 15.10 7.11 6.02
CA ASN A 176 15.78 8.27 6.61
C ASN A 176 14.73 9.29 7.10
N ALA A 177 15.18 10.39 7.73
CA ALA A 177 14.30 11.39 8.34
C ALA A 177 13.40 12.17 7.36
N ASP A 178 13.68 12.09 6.05
CA ASP A 178 12.82 12.69 5.02
C ASP A 178 11.59 11.82 4.69
N VAL A 179 11.53 10.57 5.17
CA VAL A 179 10.39 9.67 4.93
C VAL A 179 9.19 10.07 5.80
N ASP A 180 8.15 10.59 5.15
CA ASP A 180 6.91 11.03 5.79
C ASP A 180 5.90 9.87 5.91
N PHE A 181 5.87 9.01 4.89
CA PHE A 181 4.99 7.85 4.84
C PHE A 181 5.71 6.62 4.29
N LEU A 182 5.57 5.49 4.96
CA LEU A 182 6.10 4.19 4.55
C LEU A 182 4.94 3.19 4.44
N LYS A 183 4.59 2.77 3.22
CA LYS A 183 3.69 1.64 2.95
C LYS A 183 4.52 0.36 2.82
N ILE A 184 4.14 -0.69 3.53
CA ILE A 184 4.68 -2.04 3.39
C ILE A 184 3.54 -3.03 3.19
N ASP A 185 3.35 -3.46 1.96
CA ASP A 185 2.41 -4.52 1.63
C ASP A 185 3.08 -5.33 0.52
N ILE A 186 3.77 -6.40 0.94
CA ILE A 186 4.76 -7.14 0.14
C ILE A 186 4.54 -8.65 0.26
N GLU A 187 3.33 -9.05 0.62
CA GLU A 187 2.78 -10.40 0.53
C GLU A 187 3.66 -11.48 1.21
N GLY A 188 3.99 -11.27 2.49
CA GLY A 188 4.64 -12.25 3.37
C GLY A 188 6.09 -11.94 3.75
N ALA A 189 6.68 -10.89 3.17
CA ALA A 189 8.02 -10.42 3.50
C ALA A 189 8.07 -9.39 4.65
N GLU A 190 6.92 -9.02 5.21
CA GLU A 190 6.79 -7.93 6.18
C GLU A 190 7.59 -8.20 7.46
N ASP A 191 7.59 -9.45 7.94
CA ASP A 191 8.27 -9.83 9.18
C ASP A 191 9.79 -9.59 9.09
N SER A 192 10.43 -10.12 8.04
CA SER A 192 11.88 -9.94 7.80
C SER A 192 12.23 -8.46 7.63
N VAL A 193 11.47 -7.74 6.82
CA VAL A 193 11.74 -6.33 6.50
C VAL A 193 11.57 -5.42 7.72
N LEU A 194 10.49 -5.58 8.48
CA LEU A 194 10.22 -4.75 9.67
C LEU A 194 11.24 -4.99 10.77
N ARG A 195 11.70 -6.24 10.96
CA ARG A 195 12.76 -6.56 11.94
C ARG A 195 14.09 -5.93 11.56
N ASP A 196 14.47 -6.01 10.29
CA ASP A 196 15.71 -5.39 9.81
C ASP A 196 15.69 -3.86 9.94
N CYS A 197 14.51 -3.26 9.76
CA CYS A 197 14.30 -1.81 9.84
C CYS A 197 14.00 -1.30 11.26
N ALA A 198 13.87 -2.18 12.27
CA ALA A 198 13.28 -1.86 13.57
C ALA A 198 13.86 -0.58 14.20
N ASN A 199 15.19 -0.44 14.23
CA ASN A 199 15.85 0.70 14.85
C ASN A 199 15.81 2.02 14.04
N LEU A 200 15.28 1.98 12.81
CA LEU A 200 15.13 3.14 11.93
C LEU A 200 13.68 3.62 11.84
N LEU A 201 12.69 2.80 12.22
CA LEU A 201 11.27 3.17 12.07
C LEU A 201 10.94 4.48 12.82
N SER A 202 11.62 4.75 13.94
CA SER A 202 11.41 5.97 14.73
C SER A 202 11.72 7.28 13.99
N VAL A 203 12.41 7.27 12.84
CA VAL A 203 12.60 8.50 12.03
C VAL A 203 11.47 8.77 11.04
N VAL A 204 10.58 7.80 10.81
CA VAL A 204 9.42 7.92 9.91
C VAL A 204 8.24 8.55 10.64
N ASN A 205 7.39 9.33 9.97
CA ASN A 205 6.22 9.95 10.62
C ASN A 205 5.00 9.03 10.66
N ASN A 206 4.69 8.35 9.55
CA ASN A 206 3.56 7.45 9.41
C ASN A 206 3.99 6.15 8.73
N ILE A 207 3.55 5.01 9.25
CA ILE A 207 3.82 3.70 8.66
C ILE A 207 2.49 2.98 8.47
N PHE A 208 2.28 2.41 7.30
CA PHE A 208 1.26 1.41 7.04
C PHE A 208 1.95 0.10 6.74
N PHE A 209 1.49 -1.00 7.32
CA PHE A 209 1.85 -2.32 6.83
C PHE A 209 0.68 -3.29 6.83
N GLU A 210 0.61 -4.16 5.82
CA GLU A 210 -0.34 -5.25 5.75
C GLU A 210 0.32 -6.55 6.19
N TYR A 211 -0.04 -7.04 7.36
CA TYR A 211 0.50 -8.28 7.89
C TYR A 211 -0.19 -9.49 7.26
N HIS A 212 0.61 -10.31 6.57
CA HIS A 212 0.21 -11.58 5.98
C HIS A 212 0.75 -12.76 6.80
N ASN A 213 -0.14 -13.62 7.31
CA ASN A 213 0.28 -14.84 8.02
C ASN A 213 0.18 -16.07 7.13
N ASP A 214 1.30 -16.72 6.81
CA ASP A 214 1.29 -18.06 6.22
C ASP A 214 0.77 -19.07 7.24
N ILE A 215 -0.23 -19.87 6.87
CA ILE A 215 -0.86 -20.86 7.74
C ILE A 215 0.13 -21.89 8.32
N ASN A 216 1.27 -22.11 7.65
CA ASN A 216 2.31 -23.02 8.09
C ASN A 216 3.42 -22.35 8.92
N SER A 217 3.33 -21.03 9.12
CA SER A 217 4.31 -20.25 9.88
C SER A 217 3.75 -19.83 11.25
N PRO A 218 4.63 -19.62 12.24
CA PRO A 218 4.23 -19.01 13.51
C PRO A 218 3.63 -17.61 13.29
N GLN A 219 2.61 -17.27 14.07
CA GLN A 219 2.03 -15.92 14.05
C GLN A 219 2.94 -14.93 14.76
N THR A 220 3.45 -13.93 14.04
CA THR A 220 4.41 -12.95 14.56
C THR A 220 3.85 -11.53 14.68
N LEU A 221 2.56 -11.31 14.35
CA LEU A 221 1.92 -9.99 14.45
C LEU A 221 2.19 -9.29 15.79
N HIS A 222 2.08 -10.02 16.90
CA HIS A 222 2.30 -9.48 18.25
C HIS A 222 3.74 -8.93 18.45
N GLU A 223 4.74 -9.53 17.80
CA GLU A 223 6.12 -9.08 17.83
C GLU A 223 6.31 -7.81 16.97
N LEU A 224 5.68 -7.77 15.79
CA LEU A 224 5.73 -6.57 14.93
C LEU A 224 5.03 -5.37 15.59
N LEU A 225 3.90 -5.62 16.28
CA LEU A 225 3.21 -4.60 17.09
C LEU A 225 4.08 -4.11 18.25
N GLN A 226 4.87 -5.00 18.86
CA GLN A 226 5.83 -4.62 19.89
C GLN A 226 6.93 -3.73 19.30
N ILE A 227 7.50 -4.09 18.15
CA ILE A 227 8.53 -3.29 17.45
C ILE A 227 8.03 -1.87 17.20
N VAL A 228 6.87 -1.68 16.55
CA VAL A 228 6.37 -0.33 16.24
C VAL A 228 6.06 0.47 17.50
N LYS A 229 5.57 -0.18 18.56
CA LYS A 229 5.34 0.46 19.86
C LYS A 229 6.63 0.93 20.51
N GLU A 230 7.68 0.11 20.51
CA GLU A 230 9.01 0.46 21.04
C GLU A 230 9.66 1.62 20.27
N GLN A 231 9.31 1.79 18.99
CA GLN A 231 9.74 2.91 18.15
C GLN A 231 8.87 4.17 18.31
N GLY A 232 7.94 4.18 19.27
CA GLY A 232 7.15 5.36 19.65
C GLY A 232 5.86 5.57 18.85
N PHE A 233 5.40 4.56 18.11
CA PHE A 233 4.13 4.64 17.38
C PHE A 233 2.96 4.17 18.25
N HIS A 234 1.82 4.84 18.08
CA HIS A 234 0.52 4.25 18.32
C HIS A 234 0.10 3.49 17.06
N TYR A 235 -0.70 2.44 17.23
CA TYR A 235 -1.22 1.69 16.10
C TYR A 235 -2.74 1.54 16.14
N TYR A 236 -3.35 1.55 14.96
CA TYR A 236 -4.73 1.17 14.71
C TYR A 236 -4.74 -0.06 13.80
N ILE A 237 -5.67 -0.98 14.03
CA ILE A 237 -5.74 -2.24 13.29
C ILE A 237 -7.10 -2.32 12.59
N LYS A 238 -7.09 -2.72 11.32
CA LYS A 238 -8.27 -2.98 10.51
C LYS A 238 -8.08 -4.31 9.78
N GLU A 239 -9.14 -5.09 9.65
CA GLU A 239 -9.11 -6.27 8.79
C GLU A 239 -8.92 -5.85 7.33
N SER A 240 -8.05 -6.58 6.60
CA SER A 240 -7.96 -6.49 5.14
C SER A 240 -8.79 -7.59 4.49
N TYR A 241 -8.53 -8.84 4.90
CA TYR A 241 -9.33 -10.00 4.56
C TYR A 241 -10.14 -10.49 5.76
N THR A 242 -11.45 -10.63 5.57
CA THR A 242 -12.36 -11.08 6.63
C THR A 242 -12.89 -12.48 6.33
N ARG A 243 -12.63 -13.43 7.23
CA ARG A 243 -13.41 -14.67 7.29
C ARG A 243 -14.79 -14.38 7.86
N ARG A 244 -15.84 -14.64 7.09
CA ARG A 244 -17.22 -14.40 7.54
C ARG A 244 -17.60 -15.28 8.73
N ARG A 245 -17.10 -16.51 8.78
CA ARG A 245 -17.30 -17.48 9.87
C ARG A 245 -15.93 -18.03 10.30
N PRO A 246 -15.18 -17.30 11.14
CA PRO A 246 -13.77 -17.63 11.46
C PRO A 246 -13.53 -19.05 12.00
N PHE A 247 -14.55 -19.67 12.61
CA PHE A 247 -14.45 -21.02 13.16
C PHE A 247 -14.68 -22.15 12.14
N ILE A 248 -15.18 -21.84 10.93
CA ILE A 248 -15.64 -22.84 9.96
C ILE A 248 -15.07 -22.57 8.55
N ASP A 249 -14.94 -21.31 8.16
CA ASP A 249 -14.40 -20.96 6.85
C ASP A 249 -12.89 -21.26 6.84
N THR A 250 -12.47 -22.14 5.92
CA THR A 250 -11.06 -22.54 5.74
C THR A 250 -10.44 -21.92 4.48
N GLU A 251 -11.13 -20.98 3.84
CA GLU A 251 -10.61 -20.27 2.67
C GLU A 251 -9.37 -19.46 3.06
N LEU A 252 -8.30 -19.65 2.27
CA LEU A 252 -7.04 -18.94 2.42
C LEU A 252 -6.98 -17.79 1.41
N THR A 253 -6.48 -16.65 1.86
CA THR A 253 -6.13 -15.53 1.00
C THR A 253 -4.88 -15.87 0.21
N CYS A 254 -4.93 -15.63 -1.10
CA CYS A 254 -3.82 -15.88 -2.01
C CYS A 254 -3.21 -17.29 -1.81
N GLU A 255 -4.05 -18.30 -1.56
CA GLU A 255 -3.66 -19.73 -1.44
C GLU A 255 -2.74 -20.14 -0.26
N ALA A 256 -2.32 -19.24 0.63
CA ALA A 256 -1.56 -19.61 1.84
C ALA A 256 -1.87 -18.79 3.10
N PHE A 257 -2.44 -17.60 2.96
CA PHE A 257 -2.60 -16.72 4.10
C PHE A 257 -3.90 -17.00 4.83
N ASP A 258 -3.81 -17.34 6.11
CA ASP A 258 -4.97 -17.51 6.98
C ASP A 258 -5.41 -16.21 7.64
N MET A 259 -4.59 -15.16 7.53
CA MET A 259 -4.83 -13.83 8.08
C MET A 259 -4.15 -12.75 7.22
N ALA A 260 -4.89 -11.66 6.95
CA ALA A 260 -4.37 -10.42 6.36
C ALA A 260 -4.93 -9.21 7.13
N ILE A 261 -4.04 -8.41 7.72
CA ILE A 261 -4.40 -7.33 8.64
C ILE A 261 -3.68 -6.04 8.28
N ASN A 262 -4.45 -4.96 8.12
CA ASN A 262 -3.94 -3.61 7.94
C ASN A 262 -3.57 -3.00 9.29
N VAL A 263 -2.31 -2.60 9.45
CA VAL A 263 -1.80 -1.92 10.64
C VAL A 263 -1.36 -0.51 10.27
N PHE A 264 -1.93 0.47 10.96
CA PHE A 264 -1.67 1.90 10.76
C PHE A 264 -0.92 2.44 11.96
N CYS A 265 0.32 2.87 11.77
CA CYS A 265 1.19 3.36 12.81
C CYS A 265 1.39 4.87 12.67
N TYR A 266 1.08 5.62 13.71
CA TYR A 266 1.20 7.08 13.75
C TYR A 266 1.74 7.53 15.11
N LYS A 267 2.50 8.62 15.10
CA LYS A 267 2.98 9.24 16.35
C LYS A 267 1.89 10.14 16.92
N ASN A 268 1.71 10.12 18.24
CA ASN A 268 0.90 11.13 18.88
C ASN A 268 1.60 12.49 18.70
N THR A 269 1.04 13.33 17.85
CA THR A 269 1.31 14.76 17.91
C THR A 269 0.62 15.26 19.16
N THR A 270 1.33 15.28 20.28
CA THR A 270 0.82 15.93 21.48
C THR A 270 0.50 17.37 21.11
N SER A 271 -0.80 17.70 21.14
CA SER A 271 -1.30 19.04 21.38
C SER A 271 -0.94 19.47 22.82
N ASP A 272 0.34 19.38 23.19
CA ASP A 272 0.92 19.92 24.41
C ASP A 272 1.26 21.38 24.15
N GLN A 273 0.22 22.20 24.07
CA GLN A 273 0.24 23.65 24.30
C GLN A 273 -1.22 24.13 24.21
N HIS A 274 -1.97 24.06 25.32
CA HIS A 274 -3.11 24.94 25.71
C HIS A 274 -4.09 24.29 26.73
N SER A 275 -3.60 23.50 27.69
CA SER A 275 -4.42 23.07 28.85
C SER A 275 -3.73 23.27 30.20
N GLN A 276 -2.86 24.28 30.29
CA GLN A 276 -2.42 24.85 31.57
C GLN A 276 -2.67 26.35 31.50
N HIS A 277 -3.89 26.76 31.85
CA HIS A 277 -4.28 28.08 32.40
C HIS A 277 -5.80 28.24 32.25
N LEU A 278 -6.55 27.45 33.00
CA LEU A 278 -7.82 27.88 33.57
C LEU A 278 -7.85 27.34 34.99
N VAL A 279 -7.34 28.17 35.90
CA VAL A 279 -7.74 28.19 37.31
C VAL A 279 -9.13 28.79 37.38
#